data_AF-A0A535M7H5-F1
#
_entry.id   AF-A0A535M7H5-F1
#
_cell.length_a   1.000
_cell.length_b   1.000
_cell.length_c   1.000
_cell.angle_alpha   90.00
_cell.angle_beta   90.00
_cell.angle_gamma   90.00
#
_symmetry.space_group_name_H-M   'P 1'
#
loop_
_entity.id
_entity.type
_entity.pdbx_description
1 polymer ?
#
loop_
_entity_poly.entity_id
_entity_poly.type
_entity_poly.pdbx_seq_one_letter_code
_entity_poly.pdbx_strand_id
1 'polypeptide(L)'
;MVLILLIGLVSISAQAEKGAGDQALSTASSHQATVDAAMALFLSPIDPNQSQDPGAIRTESERRLSLYRDALAEVRADGARLQTVADALGWLGPVALGKSSQLTAARRRAQATLDALGPAEQVLTAAVDQELVGRGVFEATLKENDMLNAMRIEQYSLADRSGAQADKALRDAESRVLKPDEPDNMRSLVGSVRSMIDATHKLVIDRLRNDTQDRVLREDELKRAIAEFTQFSSARQQALNLRWNETTYRPKVSAYDTALSAASPPA
;
A
#
# COMPACT_ATOMS: atom_id res chain seq x y z
N MET A 1 -46.06 -4.29 -34.19
CA MET A 1 -44.73 -4.94 -34.32
C MET A 1 -43.60 -4.25 -33.57
N VAL A 2 -43.59 -2.92 -33.43
CA VAL A 2 -42.51 -2.18 -32.72
C VAL A 2 -42.36 -2.57 -31.25
N LEU A 3 -43.46 -2.85 -30.54
CA LEU A 3 -43.44 -3.25 -29.12
C LEU A 3 -42.76 -4.62 -28.87
N ILE A 4 -42.96 -5.59 -29.76
CA ILE A 4 -42.38 -6.94 -29.65
C ILE A 4 -40.88 -6.91 -29.93
N LEU A 5 -40.45 -6.05 -30.87
CA LEU A 5 -39.04 -5.80 -31.18
C LEU A 5 -38.30 -5.15 -29.99
N LEU A 6 -38.93 -4.16 -29.33
CA LEU A 6 -38.39 -3.53 -28.12
C LEU A 6 -38.27 -4.52 -26.95
N ILE A 7 -39.28 -5.35 -26.71
CA ILE A 7 -39.23 -6.38 -25.65
C ILE A 7 -38.15 -7.43 -25.96
N GLY A 8 -38.00 -7.82 -27.23
CA GLY A 8 -36.95 -8.74 -27.68
C GLY A 8 -35.53 -8.17 -27.47
N LEU A 9 -35.30 -6.91 -27.85
CA LEU A 9 -34.01 -6.22 -27.64
C LEU A 9 -33.66 -6.10 -26.15
N VAL A 10 -34.60 -5.66 -25.32
CA VAL A 10 -34.39 -5.56 -23.86
C VAL A 10 -34.09 -6.93 -23.25
N SER A 11 -34.72 -8.00 -23.73
CA SER A 11 -34.50 -9.36 -23.24
C SER A 11 -33.12 -9.94 -23.61
N ILE A 12 -32.60 -9.59 -24.80
CA ILE A 12 -31.27 -10.00 -25.26
C ILE A 12 -30.19 -9.24 -24.49
N SER A 13 -30.33 -7.91 -24.36
CA SER A 13 -29.42 -7.08 -23.57
C SER A 13 -29.38 -7.52 -22.11
N ALA A 14 -30.53 -7.81 -21.50
CA ALA A 14 -30.62 -8.35 -20.14
C ALA A 14 -29.87 -9.68 -19.96
N GLN A 15 -29.92 -10.57 -20.96
CA GLN A 15 -29.21 -11.85 -20.90
C GLN A 15 -27.69 -11.66 -21.07
N ALA A 16 -27.28 -10.75 -21.97
CA ALA A 16 -25.88 -10.40 -22.20
C ALA A 16 -25.24 -9.77 -20.95
N GLU A 17 -25.91 -8.80 -20.32
CA GLU A 17 -25.42 -8.15 -19.09
C GLU A 17 -25.37 -9.10 -17.90
N LYS A 18 -26.35 -10.02 -17.79
CA LYS A 18 -26.28 -11.10 -16.80
C LYS A 18 -25.05 -11.99 -17.03
N GLY A 19 -24.79 -12.38 -18.28
CA GLY A 19 -23.61 -13.17 -18.63
C GLY A 19 -22.29 -12.42 -18.38
N ALA A 20 -22.25 -11.12 -18.66
CA ALA A 20 -21.11 -10.26 -18.32
C ALA A 20 -20.89 -10.19 -16.81
N GLY A 21 -21.97 -10.15 -16.02
CA GLY A 21 -21.90 -10.23 -14.56
C GLY A 21 -21.38 -11.55 -14.04
N ASP A 22 -21.88 -12.67 -14.55
CA ASP A 22 -21.38 -14.00 -14.19
C ASP A 22 -19.89 -14.14 -14.54
N GLN A 23 -19.46 -13.60 -15.69
CA GLN A 23 -18.05 -13.56 -16.09
C GLN A 23 -17.21 -12.68 -15.17
N ALA A 24 -17.68 -11.47 -14.82
CA ALA A 24 -16.97 -10.56 -13.92
C ALA A 24 -16.79 -11.17 -12.53
N LEU A 25 -17.83 -11.84 -12.01
CA LEU A 25 -17.77 -12.58 -10.74
C LEU A 25 -16.80 -13.75 -10.82
N SER A 26 -16.79 -14.50 -11.92
CA SER A 26 -15.84 -15.60 -12.13
C SER A 26 -14.40 -15.10 -12.19
N THR A 27 -14.15 -13.95 -12.83
CA THR A 27 -12.81 -13.37 -12.89
C THR A 27 -12.35 -12.86 -11.52
N ALA A 28 -13.20 -12.15 -10.78
CA ALA A 28 -12.89 -11.74 -9.41
C ALA A 28 -12.58 -12.94 -8.50
N SER A 29 -13.35 -14.02 -8.62
CA SER A 29 -13.12 -15.26 -7.88
C SER A 29 -11.77 -15.91 -8.25
N SER A 30 -11.35 -15.81 -9.52
CA SER A 30 -10.06 -16.36 -9.96
C SER A 30 -8.85 -15.61 -9.41
N HIS A 31 -9.00 -14.34 -9.03
CA HIS A 31 -7.95 -13.53 -8.41
C HIS A 31 -7.95 -13.60 -6.87
N GLN A 32 -8.99 -14.15 -6.26
CA GLN A 32 -9.16 -14.15 -4.79
C GLN A 32 -7.93 -14.70 -4.06
N ALA A 33 -7.37 -15.85 -4.50
CA ALA A 33 -6.21 -16.44 -3.84
C ALA A 33 -4.97 -15.53 -3.85
N THR A 34 -4.77 -14.76 -4.93
CA THR A 34 -3.68 -13.78 -5.05
C THR A 34 -3.90 -12.61 -4.09
N VAL A 35 -5.12 -12.08 -4.06
CA VAL A 35 -5.53 -10.99 -3.18
C VAL A 35 -5.38 -11.38 -1.70
N ASP A 36 -5.86 -12.57 -1.33
CA ASP A 36 -5.75 -13.14 0.00
C ASP A 36 -4.30 -13.31 0.44
N ALA A 37 -3.46 -13.88 -0.43
CA ALA A 37 -2.05 -14.07 -0.15
C ALA A 37 -1.32 -12.73 0.07
N ALA A 38 -1.63 -11.71 -0.73
CA ALA A 38 -1.05 -10.37 -0.60
C ALA A 38 -1.49 -9.69 0.71
N MET A 39 -2.78 -9.73 1.05
CA MET A 39 -3.28 -9.17 2.32
C MET A 39 -2.72 -9.92 3.53
N ALA A 40 -2.63 -11.25 3.46
CA ALA A 40 -2.04 -12.06 4.52
C ALA A 40 -0.55 -11.75 4.71
N LEU A 41 0.21 -11.58 3.62
CA LEU A 41 1.61 -11.20 3.67
C LEU A 41 1.81 -9.83 4.34
N PHE A 42 0.96 -8.85 4.02
CA PHE A 42 1.01 -7.52 4.64
C PHE A 42 0.76 -7.57 6.16
N LEU A 43 -0.15 -8.44 6.60
CA LEU A 43 -0.48 -8.61 8.01
C LEU A 43 0.40 -9.63 8.73
N SER A 44 1.40 -10.19 8.06
CA SER A 44 2.31 -11.18 8.65
C SER A 44 3.43 -10.49 9.43
N PRO A 45 3.84 -11.05 10.57
CA PRO A 45 5.02 -10.57 11.26
C PRO A 45 6.26 -10.69 10.36
N ILE A 46 7.19 -9.74 10.52
CA ILE A 46 8.51 -9.82 9.90
C ILE A 46 9.25 -11.02 10.49
N ASP A 47 9.87 -11.84 9.63
CA ASP A 47 10.67 -12.98 10.06
C ASP A 47 11.89 -12.49 10.86
N PRO A 48 12.06 -12.90 12.14
CA PRO A 48 13.22 -12.51 12.93
C PRO A 48 14.55 -13.02 12.36
N ASN A 49 14.52 -14.03 11.48
CA ASN A 49 15.69 -14.55 10.78
C ASN A 49 15.89 -13.92 9.39
N GLN A 50 15.14 -12.88 9.06
CA GLN A 50 15.29 -12.18 7.79
C GLN A 50 16.74 -11.71 7.61
N SER A 51 17.26 -11.90 6.40
CA SER A 51 18.61 -11.47 6.03
C SER A 51 18.85 -10.01 6.38
N GLN A 52 20.00 -9.74 6.99
CA GLN A 52 20.48 -8.39 7.27
C GLN A 52 21.31 -7.82 6.10
N ASP A 53 21.52 -8.62 5.04
CA ASP A 53 22.21 -8.15 3.84
C ASP A 53 21.36 -7.10 3.11
N PRO A 54 21.91 -5.89 2.84
CA PRO A 54 21.16 -4.84 2.16
C PRO A 54 20.60 -5.23 0.79
N GLY A 55 21.31 -6.08 0.02
CA GLY A 55 20.83 -6.55 -1.27
C GLY A 55 19.62 -7.47 -1.13
N ALA A 56 19.68 -8.40 -0.18
CA ALA A 56 18.57 -9.28 0.15
C ALA A 56 17.33 -8.52 0.64
N ILE A 57 17.51 -7.51 1.50
CA ILE A 57 16.42 -6.65 1.98
C ILE A 57 15.74 -5.93 0.82
N ARG A 58 16.52 -5.32 -0.09
CA ARG A 58 15.98 -4.67 -1.31
C ARG A 58 15.19 -5.64 -2.17
N THR A 59 15.75 -6.82 -2.42
CA THR A 59 15.14 -7.84 -3.28
C THR A 59 13.80 -8.31 -2.71
N GLU A 60 13.76 -8.55 -1.41
CA GLU A 60 12.53 -8.95 -0.73
C GLU A 60 11.49 -7.82 -0.71
N SER A 61 11.91 -6.58 -0.49
CA SER A 61 11.04 -5.40 -0.57
C SER A 61 10.44 -5.24 -1.97
N GLU A 62 11.24 -5.41 -3.02
CA GLU A 62 10.78 -5.37 -4.42
C GLU A 62 9.78 -6.48 -4.74
N ARG A 63 10.04 -7.70 -4.24
CA ARG A 63 9.12 -8.83 -4.38
C ARG A 63 7.77 -8.53 -3.70
N ARG A 64 7.78 -8.05 -2.45
CA ARG A 64 6.56 -7.68 -1.71
C ARG A 64 5.79 -6.58 -2.42
N LEU A 65 6.48 -5.53 -2.84
CA LEU A 65 5.87 -4.40 -3.55
C LEU A 65 5.23 -4.83 -4.88
N SER A 66 5.83 -5.75 -5.63
CA SER A 66 5.22 -6.31 -6.84
C SER A 66 3.92 -7.03 -6.49
N LEU A 67 3.96 -7.95 -5.52
CA LEU A 67 2.78 -8.70 -5.11
C LEU A 67 1.62 -7.80 -4.66
N TYR A 68 1.90 -6.77 -3.87
CA TYR A 68 0.88 -5.83 -3.45
C TYR A 68 0.30 -5.02 -4.62
N ARG A 69 1.15 -4.59 -5.56
CA ARG A 69 0.71 -3.82 -6.74
C ARG A 69 -0.10 -4.67 -7.70
N ASP A 70 0.31 -5.90 -7.94
CA ASP A 70 -0.36 -6.84 -8.83
C ASP A 70 -1.75 -7.16 -8.27
N ALA A 71 -1.84 -7.53 -6.98
CA ALA A 71 -3.12 -7.74 -6.31
C ALA A 71 -4.01 -6.48 -6.29
N LEU A 72 -3.43 -5.29 -6.04
CA LEU A 72 -4.17 -4.03 -6.05
C LEU A 72 -4.72 -3.71 -7.45
N ALA A 73 -3.96 -4.00 -8.51
CA ALA A 73 -4.38 -3.81 -9.88
C ALA A 73 -5.53 -4.76 -10.25
N GLU A 74 -5.47 -6.02 -9.80
CA GLU A 74 -6.55 -6.99 -9.96
C GLU A 74 -7.84 -6.52 -9.28
N VAL A 75 -7.76 -6.15 -8.00
CA VAL A 75 -8.93 -5.65 -7.23
C VAL A 75 -9.57 -4.44 -7.90
N ARG A 76 -8.77 -3.47 -8.38
CA ARG A 76 -9.27 -2.29 -9.10
C ARG A 76 -9.90 -2.63 -10.44
N ALA A 77 -9.29 -3.54 -11.19
CA ALA A 77 -9.82 -3.98 -12.47
C ALA A 77 -11.16 -4.71 -12.30
N ASP A 78 -11.26 -5.58 -11.31
CA ASP A 78 -12.50 -6.30 -11.01
C ASP A 78 -13.58 -5.38 -10.46
N GLY A 79 -13.21 -4.42 -9.60
CA GLY A 79 -14.12 -3.38 -9.11
C GLY A 79 -14.70 -2.55 -10.26
N ALA A 80 -13.87 -2.10 -11.21
CA ALA A 80 -14.33 -1.35 -12.37
C ALA A 80 -15.28 -2.14 -13.28
N ARG A 81 -15.00 -3.44 -13.50
CA ARG A 81 -15.86 -4.34 -14.28
C ARG A 81 -17.20 -4.56 -13.58
N LEU A 82 -17.18 -4.86 -12.28
CA LEU A 82 -18.39 -5.11 -11.50
C LEU A 82 -19.26 -3.85 -11.37
N GLN A 83 -18.66 -2.68 -11.22
CA GLN A 83 -19.37 -1.39 -11.24
C GLN A 83 -20.10 -1.20 -12.58
N THR A 84 -19.40 -1.40 -13.69
CA THR A 84 -19.99 -1.27 -15.04
C THR A 84 -21.20 -2.19 -15.22
N VAL A 85 -21.07 -3.46 -14.80
CA VAL A 85 -22.17 -4.43 -14.87
C VAL A 85 -23.31 -4.06 -13.93
N ALA A 86 -23.01 -3.67 -12.69
CA ALA A 86 -24.02 -3.32 -11.70
C ALA A 86 -24.89 -2.17 -12.22
N ASP A 87 -24.27 -1.14 -12.80
CA ASP A 87 -24.95 0.01 -13.39
C ASP A 87 -25.83 -0.39 -14.58
N ALA A 88 -25.31 -1.18 -15.52
CA ALA A 88 -26.06 -1.69 -16.66
C ALA A 88 -27.29 -2.52 -16.23
N LEU A 89 -27.12 -3.42 -15.27
CA LEU A 89 -28.22 -4.23 -14.72
C LEU A 89 -29.26 -3.39 -13.97
N GLY A 90 -28.85 -2.27 -13.37
CA GLY A 90 -29.79 -1.33 -12.72
C GLY A 90 -30.71 -0.64 -13.69
N TRP A 91 -30.16 -0.25 -14.83
CA TRP A 91 -30.93 0.39 -15.88
C TRP A 91 -31.90 -0.57 -16.55
N LEU A 92 -31.50 -1.85 -16.71
CA LEU A 92 -32.32 -2.88 -17.36
C LEU A 92 -33.41 -3.49 -16.46
N GLY A 93 -33.22 -3.48 -15.13
CA GLY A 93 -34.15 -4.08 -14.17
C GLY A 93 -35.61 -3.61 -14.29
N PRO A 94 -35.89 -2.30 -14.36
CA PRO A 94 -37.25 -1.76 -14.48
C PRO A 94 -37.93 -2.05 -15.83
N VAL A 95 -37.17 -2.24 -16.90
CA VAL A 95 -37.68 -2.37 -18.28
C VAL A 95 -37.78 -3.82 -18.77
N ALA A 96 -37.12 -4.76 -18.09
CA ALA A 96 -37.17 -6.19 -18.42
C ALA A 96 -38.41 -6.90 -17.86
N LEU A 97 -39.53 -6.82 -18.59
CA LEU A 97 -40.75 -7.56 -18.28
C LEU A 97 -40.48 -9.08 -18.25
N GLY A 98 -40.69 -9.72 -17.09
CA GLY A 98 -40.59 -11.19 -16.91
C GLY A 98 -39.24 -11.75 -16.41
N LYS A 99 -38.16 -10.96 -16.40
CA LYS A 99 -36.83 -11.36 -15.87
C LYS A 99 -36.29 -10.44 -14.76
N SER A 100 -37.10 -9.48 -14.31
CA SER A 100 -36.72 -8.46 -13.33
C SER A 100 -36.13 -9.04 -12.03
N SER A 101 -36.66 -10.17 -11.53
CA SER A 101 -36.15 -10.83 -10.32
C SER A 101 -34.74 -11.41 -10.50
N GLN A 102 -34.44 -12.00 -11.66
CA GLN A 102 -33.12 -12.55 -11.97
C GLN A 102 -32.08 -11.45 -12.16
N LEU A 103 -32.44 -10.36 -12.84
CA LEU A 103 -31.56 -9.20 -13.02
C LEU A 103 -31.30 -8.47 -11.69
N THR A 104 -32.33 -8.35 -10.84
CA THR A 104 -32.19 -7.80 -9.50
C THR A 104 -31.26 -8.66 -8.65
N ALA A 105 -31.37 -9.99 -8.73
CA ALA A 105 -30.47 -10.90 -8.02
C ALA A 105 -29.03 -10.79 -8.53
N ALA A 106 -28.81 -10.73 -9.85
CA ALA A 106 -27.49 -10.55 -10.45
C ALA A 106 -26.86 -9.21 -10.04
N ARG A 107 -27.63 -8.12 -10.09
CA ARG A 107 -27.18 -6.80 -9.61
C ARG A 107 -26.80 -6.82 -8.14
N ARG A 108 -27.61 -7.47 -7.29
CA ARG A 108 -27.30 -7.58 -5.84
C ARG A 108 -25.99 -8.34 -5.60
N ARG A 109 -25.72 -9.42 -6.35
CA ARG A 109 -24.44 -10.14 -6.25
C ARG A 109 -23.28 -9.28 -6.72
N ALA A 110 -23.40 -8.65 -7.89
CA ALA A 110 -22.37 -7.75 -8.41
C ALA A 110 -22.06 -6.60 -7.43
N GLN A 111 -23.09 -6.00 -6.83
CA GLN A 111 -22.93 -4.96 -5.82
C GLN A 111 -22.28 -5.49 -4.54
N ALA A 112 -22.69 -6.67 -4.04
CA ALA A 112 -22.10 -7.27 -2.85
C ALA A 112 -20.60 -7.58 -3.05
N THR A 113 -20.21 -8.10 -4.22
CA THR A 113 -18.80 -8.32 -4.56
C THR A 113 -18.05 -7.00 -4.71
N LEU A 114 -18.64 -5.98 -5.34
CA LEU A 114 -18.05 -4.65 -5.44
C LEU A 114 -17.80 -4.03 -4.05
N ASP A 115 -18.80 -4.10 -3.16
CA ASP A 115 -18.71 -3.61 -1.79
C ASP A 115 -17.62 -4.37 -1.00
N ALA A 116 -17.39 -5.66 -1.33
CA ALA A 116 -16.30 -6.47 -0.76
C ALA A 116 -14.92 -6.00 -1.22
N LEU A 117 -14.76 -5.64 -2.49
CA LEU A 117 -13.48 -5.23 -3.07
C LEU A 117 -12.96 -3.91 -2.49
N GLY A 118 -13.85 -3.02 -2.01
CA GLY A 118 -13.46 -1.76 -1.39
C GLY A 118 -12.53 -1.93 -0.17
N PRO A 119 -12.89 -2.75 0.85
CA PRO A 119 -12.00 -3.14 1.93
C PRO A 119 -10.65 -3.70 1.47
N ALA A 120 -10.63 -4.63 0.50
CA ALA A 120 -9.38 -5.19 -0.02
C ALA A 120 -8.50 -4.13 -0.70
N GLU A 121 -9.09 -3.22 -1.47
CA GLU A 121 -8.37 -2.11 -2.10
C GLU A 121 -7.69 -1.21 -1.05
N GLN A 122 -8.39 -0.93 0.06
CA GLN A 122 -7.83 -0.12 1.16
C GLN A 122 -6.63 -0.83 1.81
N VAL A 123 -6.75 -2.13 2.10
CA VAL A 123 -5.65 -2.92 2.69
C VAL A 123 -4.44 -2.96 1.76
N LEU A 124 -4.64 -3.23 0.48
CA LEU A 124 -3.54 -3.33 -0.50
C LEU A 124 -2.93 -1.96 -0.83
N THR A 125 -3.72 -0.89 -0.81
CA THR A 125 -3.19 0.47 -0.94
C THR A 125 -2.27 0.80 0.23
N ALA A 126 -2.69 0.50 1.46
CA ALA A 126 -1.85 0.66 2.64
C ALA A 126 -0.60 -0.20 2.59
N ALA A 127 -0.70 -1.45 2.11
CA ALA A 127 0.45 -2.33 1.94
C ALA A 127 1.50 -1.74 0.98
N VAL A 128 1.04 -1.20 -0.16
CA VAL A 128 1.92 -0.51 -1.13
C VAL A 128 2.55 0.74 -0.51
N ASP A 129 1.75 1.55 0.19
CA ASP A 129 2.22 2.80 0.80
C ASP A 129 3.27 2.56 1.88
N GLN A 130 2.97 1.64 2.83
CA GLN A 130 3.89 1.30 3.91
C GLN A 130 5.18 0.64 3.41
N GLU A 131 5.10 -0.22 2.39
CA GLU A 131 6.30 -0.82 1.77
C GLU A 131 7.18 0.25 1.12
N LEU A 132 6.58 1.23 0.45
CA LEU A 132 7.32 2.35 -0.15
C LEU A 132 7.93 3.28 0.89
N VAL A 133 7.24 3.51 2.02
CA VAL A 133 7.81 4.23 3.17
C VAL A 133 9.01 3.47 3.72
N GLY A 134 8.87 2.17 3.97
CA GLY A 134 9.93 1.32 4.49
C GLY A 134 11.17 1.32 3.58
N ARG A 135 10.97 1.19 2.27
CA ARG A 135 12.04 1.30 1.26
C ARG A 135 12.73 2.67 1.28
N GLY A 136 11.96 3.76 1.33
CA GLY A 136 12.51 5.12 1.38
C GLY A 136 13.37 5.33 2.62
N VAL A 137 12.88 4.91 3.80
CA VAL A 137 13.63 4.95 5.07
C VAL A 137 14.91 4.12 4.99
N PHE A 138 14.83 2.90 4.46
CA PHE A 138 15.98 2.00 4.33
C PHE A 138 17.07 2.61 3.42
N GLU A 139 16.71 3.07 2.22
CA GLU A 139 17.66 3.68 1.30
C GLU A 139 18.27 4.97 1.86
N ALA A 140 17.44 5.81 2.48
CA ALA A 140 17.90 7.04 3.12
C ALA A 140 18.92 6.74 4.24
N THR A 141 18.67 5.71 5.05
CA THR A 141 19.58 5.30 6.13
C THR A 141 20.90 4.74 5.60
N LEU A 142 20.88 3.99 4.49
CA LEU A 142 22.13 3.56 3.84
C LEU A 142 22.96 4.74 3.33
N LYS A 143 22.30 5.73 2.74
CA LYS A 143 22.96 6.95 2.23
C LYS A 143 23.44 7.88 3.34
N GLU A 144 22.75 7.91 4.45
CA GLU A 144 23.21 8.56 5.68
C GLU A 144 24.51 7.91 6.19
N ASN A 145 24.58 6.57 6.20
CA ASN A 145 25.81 5.87 6.57
C ASN A 145 26.95 6.14 5.57
N ASP A 146 26.66 6.20 4.27
CA ASP A 146 27.66 6.62 3.25
C ASP A 146 28.18 8.05 3.55
N MET A 147 27.28 8.96 3.96
CA MET A 147 27.64 10.34 4.33
C MET A 147 28.55 10.38 5.56
N LEU A 148 28.20 9.68 6.64
CA LEU A 148 29.01 9.59 7.86
C LEU A 148 30.39 8.95 7.59
N ASN A 149 30.46 7.92 6.75
CA ASN A 149 31.73 7.29 6.37
C ASN A 149 32.61 8.24 5.56
N ALA A 150 32.03 8.98 4.61
CA ALA A 150 32.76 9.98 3.83
C ALA A 150 33.32 11.11 4.71
N MET A 151 32.54 11.55 5.71
CA MET A 151 32.99 12.55 6.69
C MET A 151 34.18 12.06 7.52
N ARG A 152 34.20 10.78 7.91
CA ARG A 152 35.31 10.20 8.70
C ARG A 152 36.64 10.25 7.95
N ILE A 153 36.61 10.17 6.61
CA ILE A 153 37.80 10.23 5.75
C ILE A 153 37.93 11.60 5.05
N GLU A 154 37.26 12.63 5.56
CA GLU A 154 37.31 14.02 5.09
C GLU A 154 36.91 14.22 3.61
N GLN A 155 36.16 13.28 3.03
CA GLN A 155 35.65 13.36 1.66
C GLN A 155 34.31 14.11 1.61
N TYR A 156 34.32 15.41 1.92
CA TYR A 156 33.09 16.19 2.08
C TYR A 156 32.25 16.34 0.80
N SER A 157 32.86 16.37 -0.40
CA SER A 157 32.09 16.33 -1.66
C SER A 157 31.38 15.00 -1.88
N LEU A 158 31.92 13.89 -1.35
CA LEU A 158 31.21 12.61 -1.36
C LEU A 158 30.08 12.62 -0.33
N ALA A 159 30.33 13.16 0.86
CA ALA A 159 29.33 13.30 1.91
C ALA A 159 28.11 14.10 1.42
N ASP A 160 28.33 15.26 0.79
CA ASP A 160 27.27 16.10 0.20
C ASP A 160 26.43 15.35 -0.86
N ARG A 161 27.09 14.64 -1.80
CA ARG A 161 26.39 13.81 -2.79
C ARG A 161 25.56 12.71 -2.15
N SER A 162 26.09 12.03 -1.13
CA SER A 162 25.35 11.00 -0.38
C SER A 162 24.15 11.61 0.36
N GLY A 163 24.30 12.80 0.96
CA GLY A 163 23.22 13.55 1.59
C GLY A 163 22.09 13.88 0.61
N ALA A 164 22.41 14.35 -0.60
CA ALA A 164 21.40 14.60 -1.63
C ALA A 164 20.68 13.31 -2.08
N GLN A 165 21.37 12.17 -2.12
CA GLN A 165 20.76 10.87 -2.41
C GLN A 165 19.85 10.40 -1.26
N ALA A 166 20.27 10.60 -0.01
CA ALA A 166 19.48 10.27 1.17
C ALA A 166 18.18 11.08 1.21
N ASP A 167 18.28 12.39 0.99
CA ASP A 167 17.14 13.29 0.90
C ASP A 167 16.16 12.85 -0.20
N LYS A 168 16.67 12.58 -1.41
CA LYS A 168 15.84 12.09 -2.52
C LYS A 168 15.10 10.79 -2.15
N ALA A 169 15.76 9.85 -1.48
CA ALA A 169 15.16 8.60 -1.07
C ALA A 169 14.05 8.78 -0.02
N LEU A 170 14.21 9.75 0.88
CA LEU A 170 13.26 9.98 1.97
C LEU A 170 12.01 10.78 1.56
N ARG A 171 12.13 11.71 0.61
CA ARG A 171 11.03 12.61 0.20
C ARG A 171 9.72 11.90 -0.14
N ASP A 172 9.81 10.78 -0.86
CA ASP A 172 8.60 10.03 -1.23
C ASP A 172 7.93 9.39 0.00
N ALA A 173 8.73 8.94 0.97
CA ALA A 173 8.23 8.38 2.23
C ALA A 173 7.53 9.46 3.09
N GLU A 174 8.06 10.68 3.13
CA GLU A 174 7.48 11.81 3.86
C GLU A 174 6.06 12.13 3.41
N SER A 175 5.81 12.13 2.11
CA SER A 175 4.47 12.40 1.58
C SER A 175 3.46 11.31 1.95
N ARG A 176 3.92 10.06 2.10
CA ARG A 176 3.05 8.90 2.34
C ARG A 176 2.63 8.80 3.80
N VAL A 177 3.54 9.03 4.75
CA VAL A 177 3.24 8.98 6.20
C VAL A 177 2.29 10.09 6.70
N LEU A 178 1.91 11.01 5.82
CA LEU A 178 0.89 12.04 6.09
C LEU A 178 -0.53 11.58 5.72
N LYS A 179 -0.67 10.41 5.10
CA LYS A 179 -1.99 9.82 4.83
C LYS A 179 -2.69 9.48 6.16
N PRO A 180 -4.03 9.59 6.22
CA PRO A 180 -4.79 9.38 7.46
C PRO A 180 -4.73 7.94 7.97
N ASP A 181 -4.46 6.98 7.08
CA ASP A 181 -4.44 5.55 7.38
C ASP A 181 -3.01 5.04 7.62
N GLU A 182 -2.11 5.87 8.15
CA GLU A 182 -0.72 5.48 8.46
C GLU A 182 -0.46 5.55 9.97
N PRO A 183 0.29 4.59 10.55
CA PRO A 183 0.61 4.60 11.97
C PRO A 183 1.54 5.77 12.32
N ASP A 184 1.24 6.49 13.41
CA ASP A 184 2.04 7.64 13.89
C ASP A 184 3.51 7.31 14.13
N ASN A 185 3.81 6.05 14.47
CA ASN A 185 5.16 5.55 14.62
C ASN A 185 5.96 5.59 13.30
N MET A 186 5.34 5.32 12.15
CA MET A 186 6.02 5.43 10.86
C MET A 186 6.32 6.89 10.52
N ARG A 187 5.40 7.81 10.84
CA ARG A 187 5.65 9.25 10.75
C ARG A 187 6.83 9.68 11.61
N SER A 188 6.89 9.19 12.85
CA SER A 188 7.98 9.49 13.78
C SER A 188 9.32 8.92 13.30
N LEU A 189 9.32 7.70 12.75
CA LEU A 189 10.50 7.09 12.14
C LEU A 189 11.03 7.93 10.96
N VAL A 190 10.17 8.28 10.01
CA VAL A 190 10.56 9.14 8.87
C VAL A 190 11.10 10.48 9.35
N GLY A 191 10.45 11.11 10.32
CA GLY A 191 10.92 12.37 10.92
C GLY A 191 12.29 12.26 11.59
N SER A 192 12.59 11.14 12.26
CA SER A 192 13.91 10.91 12.86
C SER A 192 15.01 10.75 11.80
N VAL A 193 14.73 10.04 10.69
CA VAL A 193 15.68 9.90 9.58
C VAL A 193 15.94 11.23 8.89
N ARG A 194 14.89 12.05 8.68
CA ARG A 194 15.03 13.43 8.18
C ARG A 194 15.95 14.24 9.06
N SER A 195 15.72 14.18 10.38
CA SER A 195 16.53 14.91 11.36
C SER A 195 17.99 14.46 11.35
N MET A 196 18.27 13.16 11.16
CA MET A 196 19.63 12.65 10.99
C MET A 196 20.31 13.24 9.75
N ILE A 197 19.67 13.15 8.59
CA ILE A 197 20.21 13.66 7.31
C ILE A 197 20.50 15.16 7.42
N ASP A 198 19.55 15.94 7.95
CA ASP A 198 19.69 17.39 8.07
C ASP A 198 20.82 17.76 9.05
N ALA A 199 20.93 17.06 10.19
CA ALA A 199 21.99 17.32 11.17
C ALA A 199 23.38 16.97 10.60
N THR A 200 23.50 15.82 9.93
CA THR A 200 24.76 15.38 9.33
C THR A 200 25.19 16.30 8.18
N HIS A 201 24.26 16.70 7.31
CA HIS A 201 24.56 17.63 6.23
C HIS A 201 25.05 18.99 6.78
N LYS A 202 24.42 19.53 7.82
CA LYS A 202 24.92 20.75 8.48
C LYS A 202 26.32 20.55 9.08
N LEU A 203 26.56 19.39 9.72
CA LEU A 203 27.87 19.06 10.26
C LEU A 203 28.96 18.95 9.18
N VAL A 204 28.64 18.44 7.97
CA VAL A 204 29.54 18.45 6.80
C VAL A 204 29.96 19.88 6.45
N ILE A 205 28.99 20.79 6.37
CA ILE A 205 29.23 22.20 6.03
C ILE A 205 30.10 22.88 7.10
N ASP A 206 29.79 22.68 8.38
CA ASP A 206 30.52 23.30 9.48
C ASP A 206 31.94 22.72 9.60
N ARG A 207 32.13 21.44 9.24
CA ARG A 207 33.45 20.84 9.10
C ARG A 207 34.26 21.46 7.97
N LEU A 208 33.66 21.65 6.79
CA LEU A 208 34.30 22.35 5.67
C LEU A 208 34.70 23.80 5.99
N ARG A 209 33.88 24.53 6.77
CA ARG A 209 34.09 25.94 7.10
C ARG A 209 35.05 26.19 8.27
N ASN A 210 35.44 25.14 8.98
CA ASN A 210 36.19 25.23 10.22
C ASN A 210 35.51 26.01 11.37
N ASP A 211 34.17 25.98 11.40
CA ASP A 211 33.38 26.60 12.47
C ASP A 211 33.33 25.68 13.69
N THR A 212 33.99 26.04 14.78
CA THR A 212 34.14 25.15 15.94
C THR A 212 32.94 25.20 16.89
N GLN A 213 32.20 26.31 16.94
CA GLN A 213 31.09 26.49 17.85
C GLN A 213 29.83 25.78 17.33
N ASP A 214 29.56 25.90 16.03
CA ASP A 214 28.39 25.27 15.42
C ASP A 214 28.56 23.74 15.29
N ARG A 215 29.80 23.24 15.16
CA ARG A 215 30.10 21.80 15.13
C ARG A 215 29.58 21.05 16.36
N VAL A 216 29.82 21.56 17.58
CA VAL A 216 29.39 20.88 18.82
C VAL A 216 27.86 20.78 18.88
N LEU A 217 27.17 21.86 18.50
CA LEU A 217 25.71 21.86 18.41
C LEU A 217 25.20 20.82 17.42
N ARG A 218 25.78 20.74 16.21
CA ARG A 218 25.37 19.76 15.19
C ARG A 218 25.69 18.33 15.58
N GLU A 219 26.79 18.08 16.28
CA GLU A 219 27.10 16.76 16.82
C GLU A 219 26.07 16.31 17.86
N ASP A 220 25.58 17.22 18.71
CA ASP A 220 24.53 16.90 19.68
C ASP A 220 23.15 16.73 19.03
N GLU A 221 22.82 17.51 18.00
CA GLU A 221 21.63 17.28 17.17
C GLU A 221 21.67 15.90 16.50
N LEU A 222 22.81 15.52 15.91
CA LEU A 222 22.99 14.22 15.28
C LEU A 222 22.87 13.07 16.29
N LYS A 223 23.50 13.18 17.47
CA LYS A 223 23.35 12.17 18.54
C LYS A 223 21.89 11.98 18.95
N ARG A 224 21.14 13.08 19.08
CA ARG A 224 19.70 13.03 19.42
C ARG A 224 18.90 12.34 18.31
N ALA A 225 19.14 12.71 17.05
CA ALA A 225 18.46 12.11 15.91
C ALA A 225 18.76 10.61 15.78
N ILE A 226 20.00 10.18 16.03
CA ILE A 226 20.38 8.75 16.08
C ILE A 226 19.65 8.01 17.21
N ALA A 227 19.53 8.64 18.38
CA ALA A 227 18.80 8.04 19.52
C ALA A 227 17.31 7.87 19.20
N GLU A 228 16.68 8.88 18.59
CA GLU A 228 15.29 8.83 18.13
C GLU A 228 15.11 7.74 17.05
N PHE A 229 15.99 7.69 16.05
CA PHE A 229 15.96 6.63 15.04
C PHE A 229 16.07 5.24 15.67
N THR A 230 16.99 5.05 16.62
CA THR A 230 17.17 3.77 17.32
C THR A 230 15.90 3.38 18.09
N GLN A 231 15.24 4.35 18.73
CA GLN A 231 13.96 4.13 19.38
C GLN A 231 12.87 3.71 18.39
N PHE A 232 12.71 4.44 17.28
CA PHE A 232 11.62 4.22 16.32
C PHE A 232 11.84 3.07 15.35
N SER A 233 13.08 2.63 15.14
CA SER A 233 13.43 1.44 14.34
C SER A 233 13.47 0.14 15.16
N SER A 234 13.31 0.22 16.49
CA SER A 234 13.39 -0.93 17.39
C SER A 234 12.35 -2.02 17.10
N ALA A 235 12.68 -3.27 17.43
CA ALA A 235 11.75 -4.41 17.32
C ALA A 235 10.41 -4.17 18.05
N ARG A 236 10.45 -3.45 19.17
CA ARG A 236 9.24 -3.04 19.89
C ARG A 236 8.33 -2.16 19.04
N GLN A 237 8.88 -1.19 18.32
CA GLN A 237 8.09 -0.30 17.47
C GLN A 237 7.62 -1.00 16.20
N GLN A 238 8.41 -1.91 15.64
CA GLN A 238 7.97 -2.78 14.55
C GLN A 238 6.76 -3.63 14.97
N ALA A 239 6.78 -4.21 16.19
CA ALA A 239 5.65 -4.95 16.73
C ALA A 239 4.41 -4.06 16.96
N LEU A 240 4.59 -2.81 17.37
CA LEU A 240 3.49 -1.86 17.50
C LEU A 240 2.87 -1.48 16.16
N ASN A 241 3.70 -1.30 15.11
CA ASN A 241 3.21 -1.05 13.75
C ASN A 241 2.42 -2.25 13.23
N LEU A 242 2.92 -3.47 13.41
CA LEU A 242 2.20 -4.68 13.05
C LEU A 242 0.87 -4.77 13.78
N ARG A 243 0.85 -4.54 15.10
CA ARG A 243 -0.38 -4.55 15.90
C ARG A 243 -1.39 -3.49 15.42
N TRP A 244 -0.90 -2.31 15.03
CA TRP A 244 -1.74 -1.28 14.42
C TRP A 244 -2.33 -1.78 13.10
N ASN A 245 -1.52 -2.36 12.21
CA ASN A 245 -1.99 -2.95 10.95
C ASN A 245 -3.04 -4.04 11.20
N GLU A 246 -2.81 -4.94 12.16
CA GLU A 246 -3.77 -5.97 12.54
C GLU A 246 -5.09 -5.36 13.02
N THR A 247 -5.03 -4.34 13.88
CA THR A 247 -6.24 -3.70 14.44
C THR A 247 -7.02 -2.92 13.37
N THR A 248 -6.32 -2.25 12.46
CA THR A 248 -6.92 -1.39 11.43
C THR A 248 -7.43 -2.19 10.22
N TYR A 249 -6.69 -3.20 9.78
CA TYR A 249 -6.92 -3.86 8.49
C TYR A 249 -7.46 -5.28 8.60
N ARG A 250 -7.20 -6.04 9.68
CA ARG A 250 -7.79 -7.38 9.82
C ARG A 250 -9.32 -7.37 9.76
N PRO A 251 -10.04 -6.39 10.36
CA PRO A 251 -11.49 -6.31 10.18
C PRO A 251 -11.91 -6.10 8.73
N LYS A 252 -11.11 -5.39 7.92
CA LYS A 252 -11.38 -5.18 6.49
C LYS A 252 -11.18 -6.45 5.67
N VAL A 253 -10.14 -7.23 5.98
CA VAL A 253 -9.93 -8.57 5.39
C VAL A 253 -11.12 -9.47 5.71
N SER A 254 -11.55 -9.53 6.97
CA SER A 254 -12.73 -10.34 7.35
C SER A 254 -14.03 -9.88 6.67
N ALA A 255 -14.20 -8.56 6.46
CA ALA A 255 -15.34 -8.02 5.72
C ALA A 255 -15.31 -8.43 4.25
N TYR A 256 -14.14 -8.40 3.61
CA TYR A 256 -13.93 -8.90 2.25
C TYR A 256 -14.28 -10.40 2.14
N ASP A 257 -13.71 -11.25 3.01
CA ASP A 257 -13.93 -12.71 3.00
C ASP A 257 -15.41 -13.07 3.18
N THR A 258 -16.08 -12.40 4.12
CA THR A 258 -17.50 -12.60 4.43
C THR A 258 -18.37 -12.21 3.24
N ALA A 259 -18.07 -11.06 2.61
CA ALA A 259 -18.85 -10.55 1.50
C ALA A 259 -18.67 -11.39 0.22
N LEU A 260 -17.45 -11.88 -0.07
CA LEU A 260 -17.23 -12.81 -1.19
C LEU A 260 -17.92 -14.16 -0.98
N SER A 261 -17.89 -14.69 0.25
CA SER A 261 -18.60 -15.93 0.59
C SER A 261 -20.12 -15.79 0.39
N ALA A 262 -20.68 -14.63 0.75
CA ALA A 262 -22.10 -14.34 0.57
C ALA A 262 -22.51 -14.07 -0.88
N ALA A 263 -21.57 -13.62 -1.72
CA ALA A 263 -21.82 -13.34 -3.15
C ALA A 263 -21.71 -14.58 -4.05
N SER A 264 -21.10 -15.66 -3.55
CA SER A 264 -20.97 -16.93 -4.27
C SER A 264 -22.34 -17.60 -4.51
N PRO A 265 -22.60 -18.21 -5.69
CA PRO A 265 -23.85 -18.91 -5.93
C PRO A 265 -24.02 -20.10 -4.97
N PRO A 266 -25.25 -20.47 -4.58
CA PRO A 266 -25.49 -21.71 -3.86
C PRO A 266 -25.03 -22.89 -4.72
N ALA A 267 -24.33 -23.83 -4.08
CA ALA A 267 -23.92 -25.10 -4.68
C ALA A 267 -25.12 -25.94 -5.14
#